data_AF-A0A914QEB9-F1
#
_entry.id   AF-A0A914QEB9-F1
#
_cell.length_a   1.000
_cell.length_b   1.000
_cell.length_c   1.000
_cell.angle_alpha   90.00
_cell.angle_beta   90.00
_cell.angle_gamma   90.00
#
_symmetry.space_group_name_H-M   'P 1'
#
loop_
_entity.id
_entity.type
_entity.pdbx_description
1 polymer ?
#
loop_
_entity_poly.entity_id
_entity_poly.type
_entity_poly.pdbx_seq_one_letter_code
_entity_poly.pdbx_strand_id
1 'polypeptide(L)'
;MCMGHTWYLAADMQMFVLTPIILIPLALYPVAGWIVAIVLLILSTAGNVIMVYENNFPPTFTAFGDDAVISNEDKALNYYTHMYYAAWIRCQIYIMGILVGWVLQKYKNIKINTVCFY
;
A
#
# COMPACT_ATOMS: atom_id res chain seq x y z
N MET A 1 -0.33 9.65 -21.24
CA MET A 1 -0.75 10.17 -19.92
C MET A 1 -0.72 11.68 -19.97
N CYS A 2 -1.86 12.36 -19.77
CA CYS A 2 -1.95 13.82 -19.96
C CYS A 2 -1.70 14.62 -18.67
N MET A 3 -1.83 13.98 -17.50
CA MET A 3 -1.50 14.54 -16.19
C MET A 3 -1.03 13.42 -15.26
N GLY A 4 0.28 13.23 -15.08
CA GLY A 4 0.80 12.12 -14.25
C GLY A 4 0.38 12.20 -12.78
N HIS A 5 0.10 13.40 -12.28
CA HIS A 5 -0.34 13.64 -10.90
C HIS A 5 -1.79 13.17 -10.63
N THR A 6 -2.68 13.15 -11.63
CA THR A 6 -4.07 12.70 -11.41
C THR A 6 -4.15 11.21 -11.10
N TRP A 7 -3.13 10.45 -11.46
CA TRP A 7 -3.04 9.05 -11.06
C TRP A 7 -2.97 8.87 -9.53
N TYR A 8 -2.19 9.70 -8.83
CA TYR A 8 -2.14 9.65 -7.35
C TYR A 8 -3.53 9.92 -6.76
N LEU A 9 -4.21 10.94 -7.29
CA LEU A 9 -5.58 11.27 -6.87
C LEU A 9 -6.55 10.11 -7.12
N ALA A 10 -6.45 9.44 -8.26
CA ALA A 10 -7.29 8.28 -8.58
C ALA A 10 -7.01 7.09 -7.64
N ALA A 11 -5.74 6.81 -7.34
CA ALA A 11 -5.35 5.76 -6.41
C ALA A 11 -5.87 6.04 -4.99
N ASP A 12 -5.73 7.28 -4.52
CA ASP A 12 -6.22 7.69 -3.20
C ASP A 12 -7.74 7.57 -3.08
N MET A 13 -8.48 7.91 -4.14
CA MET A 13 -9.94 7.73 -4.17
C MET A 13 -10.34 6.26 -4.09
N GLN A 14 -9.62 5.35 -4.77
CA GLN A 14 -9.88 3.90 -4.68
C GLN A 14 -9.67 3.39 -3.24
N MET A 15 -8.61 3.84 -2.57
CA MET A 15 -8.33 3.47 -1.18
C MET A 15 -9.33 4.09 -0.20
N PHE A 16 -9.81 5.31 -0.47
CA PHE A 16 -10.87 5.94 0.31
C PHE A 16 -12.18 5.17 0.24
N VAL A 17 -12.57 4.69 -0.95
CA VAL A 17 -13.77 3.86 -1.14
C VAL A 17 -13.65 2.50 -0.42
N LEU A 18 -12.44 1.94 -0.32
CA LEU A 18 -12.18 0.70 0.43
C LEU A 18 -12.14 0.89 1.96
N THR A 19 -11.90 2.11 2.44
CA THR A 19 -11.78 2.42 3.87
C THR A 19 -12.98 1.96 4.72
N PRO A 20 -14.26 2.18 4.37
CA PRO A 20 -15.40 1.74 5.18
C PRO A 20 -15.45 0.22 5.41
N ILE A 21 -14.93 -0.59 4.49
CA ILE A 21 -14.88 -2.05 4.64
C ILE A 21 -14.00 -2.45 5.84
N ILE A 22 -12.98 -1.67 6.16
CA ILE A 22 -12.11 -1.89 7.33
C ILE A 22 -12.69 -1.19 8.56
N LEU A 23 -13.21 0.02 8.38
CA LEU A 23 -13.61 0.90 9.48
C LEU A 23 -14.91 0.44 10.17
N ILE A 24 -15.89 -0.05 9.40
CA ILE A 24 -17.16 -0.59 9.93
C ILE A 24 -16.95 -1.78 10.87
N PRO A 25 -16.25 -2.86 10.47
CA PRO A 25 -16.01 -3.99 11.36
C PRO A 25 -15.14 -3.59 12.56
N LEU A 26 -14.18 -2.68 12.38
CA LEU A 26 -13.34 -2.18 13.47
C LEU A 26 -14.11 -1.36 14.51
N ALA A 27 -15.17 -0.65 14.10
CA ALA A 27 -16.05 0.10 15.00
C ALA A 27 -17.03 -0.80 15.77
N LEU A 28 -17.57 -1.85 15.14
CA LEU A 28 -18.54 -2.75 15.77
C LEU A 28 -17.85 -3.83 16.61
N TYR A 29 -16.83 -4.48 16.05
CA TYR A 29 -16.14 -5.61 16.66
C TYR A 29 -14.63 -5.49 16.41
N PRO A 30 -13.85 -4.94 17.35
CA PRO A 30 -12.45 -4.60 17.10
C PRO A 30 -11.62 -5.82 16.67
N VAL A 31 -11.88 -7.00 17.24
CA VAL A 31 -11.19 -8.24 16.86
C VAL A 31 -11.45 -8.61 15.39
N ALA A 32 -12.70 -8.47 14.92
CA ALA A 32 -13.04 -8.73 13.53
C ALA A 32 -12.37 -7.72 12.59
N GLY A 33 -12.32 -6.45 12.96
CA GLY A 33 -11.61 -5.41 12.19
C GLY A 33 -10.11 -5.69 12.05
N TRP A 34 -9.45 -6.14 13.12
CA TRP A 34 -8.03 -6.54 13.07
C TRP A 34 -7.80 -7.75 12.16
N ILE A 35 -8.68 -8.77 12.21
CA ILE A 35 -8.59 -9.93 11.33
C ILE A 35 -8.72 -9.51 9.86
N VAL A 36 -9.73 -8.68 9.54
CA VAL A 36 -9.94 -8.17 8.17
C VAL A 36 -8.74 -7.38 7.68
N ALA A 37 -8.17 -6.49 8.52
CA ALA A 37 -6.99 -5.71 8.17
C ALA A 37 -5.76 -6.59 7.89
N ILE A 38 -5.49 -7.60 8.73
CA ILE A 38 -4.38 -8.54 8.55
C ILE A 38 -4.58 -9.37 7.27
N VAL A 39 -5.78 -9.87 7.04
CA VAL A 39 -6.11 -10.64 5.83
C VAL A 39 -5.88 -9.80 4.58
N LEU A 40 -6.35 -8.54 4.56
CA LEU A 40 -6.12 -7.62 3.44
C LEU A 40 -4.64 -7.31 3.23
N LEU A 41 -3.87 -7.15 4.32
CA LEU A 41 -2.42 -6.96 4.24
C LEU A 41 -1.72 -8.18 3.63
N ILE A 42 -2.07 -9.38 4.05
CA ILE A 42 -1.49 -10.62 3.50
C ILE A 42 -1.86 -10.78 2.03
N LEU A 43 -3.12 -10.56 1.67
CA LEU A 43 -3.58 -10.61 0.27
C LEU A 43 -2.83 -9.60 -0.61
N SER A 44 -2.70 -8.36 -0.16
CA SER A 44 -1.96 -7.31 -0.89
C SER A 44 -0.48 -7.66 -1.02
N THR A 45 0.14 -8.20 0.03
CA THR A 45 1.55 -8.61 0.00
C THR A 45 1.77 -9.79 -0.92
N ALA A 46 0.95 -10.84 -0.79
CA ALA A 46 1.01 -12.02 -1.65
C ALA A 46 0.80 -11.66 -3.12
N GLY A 47 -0.18 -10.80 -3.42
CA GLY A 47 -0.42 -10.32 -4.78
C GLY A 47 0.79 -9.61 -5.39
N ASN A 48 1.47 -8.76 -4.61
CA ASN A 48 2.70 -8.12 -5.07
C ASN A 48 3.85 -9.12 -5.27
N VAL A 49 4.05 -10.06 -4.34
CA VAL A 49 5.11 -11.07 -4.45
C VAL A 49 4.91 -11.96 -5.68
N ILE A 50 3.68 -12.45 -5.89
CA ILE A 50 3.34 -13.28 -7.06
C ILE A 50 3.60 -12.50 -8.35
N MET A 51 3.19 -11.23 -8.40
CA MET A 51 3.37 -10.38 -9.56
C MET A 51 4.85 -10.10 -9.88
N VAL A 52 5.69 -9.93 -8.86
CA VAL A 52 7.14 -9.80 -9.02
C VAL A 52 7.76 -11.10 -9.51
N TYR A 53 7.32 -12.24 -8.96
CA TYR A 53 7.85 -13.56 -9.30
C TYR A 53 7.51 -13.99 -10.74
N GLU A 54 6.24 -13.84 -11.15
CA GLU A 54 5.78 -14.21 -12.50
C GLU A 54 6.45 -13.35 -13.58
N ASN A 55 6.62 -12.05 -13.33
CA ASN A 55 7.13 -11.12 -14.34
C ASN A 55 8.64 -10.90 -14.26
N ASN A 56 9.36 -11.53 -13.32
CA ASN A 56 10.77 -11.28 -13.01
C ASN A 56 11.09 -9.77 -12.98
N PHE A 57 10.27 -9.00 -12.28
CA PHE A 57 10.45 -7.55 -12.24
C PHE A 57 11.74 -7.18 -11.52
N PRO A 58 12.58 -6.29 -12.08
CA PRO A 58 13.82 -5.88 -11.47
C PRO A 58 13.51 -5.05 -10.21
N PRO A 59 14.38 -5.11 -9.18
CA PRO A 59 14.17 -4.38 -7.94
C PRO A 59 14.19 -2.85 -8.13
N THR A 60 14.75 -2.35 -9.23
CA THR A 60 14.77 -0.92 -9.56
C THR A 60 14.87 -0.69 -11.06
N PHE A 61 14.26 0.41 -11.54
CA PHE A 61 14.30 0.85 -12.96
C PHE A 61 15.56 1.69 -13.29
N THR A 62 16.50 1.85 -12.35
CA THR A 62 17.75 2.60 -12.56
C THR A 62 18.85 1.69 -13.09
N ALA A 63 19.98 2.24 -13.55
CA ALA A 63 21.17 1.51 -14.04
C ALA A 63 21.80 0.48 -13.06
N PHE A 64 21.24 0.33 -11.85
CA PHE A 64 21.58 -0.72 -10.88
C PHE A 64 20.62 -1.94 -10.94
N GLY A 65 19.61 -1.90 -11.82
CA GLY A 65 18.70 -3.01 -12.13
C GLY A 65 19.05 -3.71 -13.43
N ASP A 66 18.33 -4.78 -13.76
CA ASP A 66 18.57 -5.60 -14.95
C ASP A 66 18.36 -4.79 -16.25
N ASP A 67 19.44 -4.51 -16.97
CA ASP A 67 19.47 -3.70 -18.20
C ASP A 67 18.51 -4.23 -19.28
N ALA A 68 18.16 -5.52 -19.22
CA ALA A 68 17.25 -6.18 -20.15
C ALA A 68 15.79 -5.66 -20.09
N VAL A 69 15.41 -4.99 -19.00
CA VAL A 69 14.07 -4.38 -18.85
C VAL A 69 14.03 -2.96 -19.41
N ILE A 70 15.16 -2.25 -19.39
CA ILE A 70 15.29 -0.91 -19.94
C ILE A 70 15.32 -0.96 -21.48
N SER A 71 15.84 -2.05 -22.06
CA SER A 71 15.94 -2.21 -23.52
C SER A 71 14.65 -2.67 -24.22
N ASN A 72 13.66 -3.19 -23.48
CA ASN A 72 12.40 -3.69 -24.02
C ASN A 72 11.24 -2.80 -23.59
N GLU A 73 10.72 -1.98 -24.50
CA GLU A 73 9.63 -1.03 -24.22
C GLU A 73 8.39 -1.73 -23.61
N ASP A 74 8.04 -2.93 -24.09
CA ASP A 74 6.90 -3.70 -23.58
C ASP A 74 7.08 -4.17 -22.12
N LYS A 75 8.30 -4.54 -21.73
CA LYS A 75 8.61 -4.94 -20.34
C LYS A 75 8.63 -3.73 -19.42
N ALA A 76 9.20 -2.61 -19.88
CA ALA A 76 9.16 -1.35 -19.16
C ALA A 76 7.72 -0.90 -18.91
N LEU A 77 6.86 -0.95 -19.92
CA LEU A 77 5.47 -0.52 -19.82
C LEU A 77 4.63 -1.41 -18.90
N ASN A 78 4.90 -2.72 -18.90
CA ASN A 78 4.31 -3.66 -17.94
C ASN A 78 4.75 -3.37 -16.50
N TYR A 79 6.04 -3.13 -16.27
CA TYR A 79 6.56 -2.73 -14.96
C TYR A 79 5.93 -1.43 -14.46
N TYR A 80 5.88 -0.41 -15.32
CA TYR A 80 5.24 0.86 -14.97
C TYR A 80 3.78 0.68 -14.59
N THR A 81 3.03 -0.11 -15.36
CA THR A 81 1.59 -0.31 -15.10
C THR A 81 1.32 -1.11 -13.83
N HIS A 82 2.06 -2.20 -13.63
CA HIS A 82 1.77 -3.19 -12.59
C HIS A 82 2.50 -2.92 -11.27
N MET A 83 3.59 -2.16 -11.28
CA MET A 83 4.45 -1.96 -10.11
C MET A 83 4.74 -0.49 -9.81
N TYR A 84 4.66 0.42 -10.77
CA TYR A 84 4.85 1.84 -10.49
C TYR A 84 3.52 2.58 -10.32
N TYR A 85 2.57 2.31 -11.20
CA TYR A 85 1.24 2.93 -11.27
C TYR A 85 0.13 2.05 -10.67
N ALA A 86 0.48 0.93 -10.05
CA ALA A 86 -0.52 0.12 -9.37
C ALA A 86 -0.93 0.75 -8.04
N ALA A 87 -2.24 0.87 -7.81
CA ALA A 87 -2.80 1.36 -6.55
C ALA A 87 -2.70 0.30 -5.43
N TRP A 88 -2.76 -0.99 -5.79
CA TRP A 88 -2.81 -2.11 -4.82
C TRP A 88 -1.56 -2.25 -3.96
N ILE A 89 -0.40 -1.83 -4.46
CA ILE A 89 0.89 -1.83 -3.73
C ILE A 89 0.84 -0.86 -2.54
N ARG A 90 0.10 0.24 -2.68
CA ARG A 90 0.01 1.29 -1.65
C ARG A 90 -1.06 1.04 -0.60
N CYS A 91 -1.91 0.03 -0.83
CA CYS A 91 -2.98 -0.35 0.10
C CYS A 91 -2.44 -0.68 1.50
N GLN A 92 -1.24 -1.27 1.59
CA GLN A 92 -0.62 -1.65 2.86
C GLN A 92 -0.42 -0.46 3.82
N ILE A 93 0.09 0.66 3.30
CA ILE A 93 0.37 1.87 4.08
C ILE A 93 -0.96 2.49 4.56
N TYR A 94 -1.99 2.44 3.71
CA TYR A 94 -3.33 2.90 4.05
C TYR A 94 -3.95 2.08 5.19
N ILE A 95 -3.87 0.75 5.12
CA ILE A 95 -4.37 -0.14 6.18
C ILE A 95 -3.65 0.15 7.50
N MET A 96 -2.32 0.31 7.48
CA MET A 96 -1.55 0.68 8.66
C MET A 96 -1.99 2.03 9.23
N GLY A 97 -2.24 3.02 8.39
CA GLY A 97 -2.77 4.33 8.81
C GLY A 97 -4.12 4.23 9.51
N ILE A 98 -5.05 3.41 9.00
CA ILE A 98 -6.36 3.17 9.60
C ILE A 98 -6.22 2.50 10.97
N LEU A 99 -5.36 1.47 11.08
CA LEU A 99 -5.11 0.78 12.35
C LEU A 99 -4.51 1.72 13.40
N VAL A 100 -3.52 2.52 13.03
CA VAL A 100 -2.90 3.52 13.92
C VAL A 100 -3.94 4.57 14.34
N GLY A 101 -4.76 5.05 13.41
CA GLY A 101 -5.85 6.00 13.70
C GLY A 101 -6.85 5.45 14.71
N TRP A 102 -7.22 4.17 14.59
CA TRP A 102 -8.10 3.51 15.55
C TRP A 102 -7.45 3.35 16.94
N VAL A 103 -6.17 2.97 17.00
CA VAL A 103 -5.42 2.88 18.26
C VAL A 103 -5.40 4.25 18.95
N LEU A 104 -5.13 5.32 18.21
CA LEU A 104 -5.13 6.69 18.75
C LEU A 104 -6.51 7.09 19.27
N GLN A 105 -7.58 6.73 18.56
CA GLN A 105 -8.96 7.02 18.99
C GLN A 105 -9.33 6.25 20.26
N LYS A 106 -8.91 4.99 20.39
CA LYS A 106 -9.18 4.16 21.57
C LYS A 106 -8.37 4.59 22.79
N TYR A 107 -7.10 4.93 22.61
CA TYR A 107 -6.20 5.36 23.67
C TYR A 107 -6.03 6.88 23.67
N LYS A 108 -7.09 7.61 24.01
CA LYS A 108 -7.12 9.08 24.00
C LYS A 108 -6.18 9.74 25.02
N ASN A 109 -5.62 8.97 25.97
CA ASN A 109 -4.71 9.42 27.03
C ASN A 109 -3.29 8.82 26.90
N ILE A 110 -2.76 8.68 25.67
CA ILE A 110 -1.35 8.32 25.51
C ILE A 110 -0.52 9.54 25.93
N LYS A 111 0.04 9.51 27.14
CA LYS A 111 1.11 10.41 27.55
C LYS A 111 2.38 9.99 26.81
N ILE A 112 2.66 10.64 25.69
CA ILE A 112 3.96 10.52 25.02
C ILE A 112 4.97 11.21 25.93
N ASN A 113 5.80 10.43 26.61
CA ASN A 113 6.88 10.99 27.41
C ASN A 113 7.93 11.53 26.43
N THR A 114 8.25 12.82 26.49
CA THR A 114 9.30 13.40 25.64
C THR A 114 10.62 12.75 26.04
N VAL A 115 11.12 11.83 25.23
CA VAL A 115 12.48 11.31 25.40
C VAL A 115 13.40 12.42 24.92
N CYS A 116 13.89 13.22 25.86
CA CYS A 116 14.90 14.23 25.61
C CYS A 116 16.19 13.48 25.23
N PHE A 117 16.56 13.52 23.95
CA PHE A 117 17.89 13.13 23.51
C PHE A 117 18.85 14.19 24.07
N TYR A 118 19.72 13.76 24.98
CA TYR A 118 20.85 14.54 25.50
C TYR A 118 22.09 14.30 24.64
#